data_AF-A0A0F9M161-F1
#
_entry.id   AF-A0A0F9M161-F1
#
_cell.length_a   1.000
_cell.length_b   1.000
_cell.length_c   1.000
_cell.angle_alpha   90.00
_cell.angle_beta   90.00
_cell.angle_gamma   90.00
#
_symmetry.space_group_name_H-M   'P 1'
#
loop_
_entity.id
_entity.type
_entity.pdbx_description
1 polymer ?
#
loop_
_entity_poly.entity_id
_entity_poly.type
_entity_poly.pdbx_seq_one_letter_code
_entity_poly.pdbx_strand_id
1 'polypeptide(L)'
;MKQTETKYAIIHYNNDEIFNCFLKNITPFSFGNWFRKPNLFCIDKLYERVQKVLGIDSESSTKITIKLFANRKNFVNEYNRLYGKTNKKLPRSLYDFYYKVIYVNVKDISEGMLAHEFTHPIFREYFRQAPPRVLAEILATYVESHLHDKIKKY
;
A
#
# COMPACT_ATOMS: atom_id res chain seq x y z
N MET A 1 7.88 5.56 18.04
CA MET A 1 7.01 5.25 16.88
C MET A 1 6.14 4.07 17.28
N LYS A 2 4.81 4.19 17.18
CA LYS A 2 3.88 3.10 17.48
C LYS A 2 3.84 2.12 16.31
N GLN A 3 3.37 0.90 16.56
CA GLN A 3 3.14 -0.09 15.52
C GLN A 3 1.87 -0.88 15.78
N THR A 4 1.26 -1.36 14.70
CA THR A 4 0.18 -2.34 14.73
C THR A 4 0.35 -3.31 13.58
N GLU A 5 -0.23 -4.49 13.69
CA GLU A 5 -0.09 -5.54 12.69
C GLU A 5 -1.45 -6.03 12.21
N THR A 6 -1.47 -6.47 10.96
CA THR A 6 -2.57 -7.20 10.33
C THR A 6 -2.08 -8.57 9.86
N LYS A 7 -2.91 -9.31 9.11
CA LYS A 7 -2.46 -10.55 8.47
C LYS A 7 -1.31 -10.27 7.50
N TYR A 8 -1.42 -9.23 6.68
CA TYR A 8 -0.48 -8.95 5.59
C TYR A 8 0.46 -7.77 5.81
N ALA A 9 0.27 -6.94 6.84
CA ALA A 9 1.06 -5.72 7.02
C ALA A 9 1.51 -5.44 8.46
N ILE A 10 2.65 -4.78 8.61
CA ILE A 10 3.13 -4.14 9.84
C ILE A 10 3.11 -2.63 9.59
N ILE A 11 2.35 -1.89 10.38
CA ILE A 11 2.07 -0.47 10.14
C ILE A 11 2.69 0.35 11.25
N HIS A 12 3.64 1.21 10.89
CA HIS A 12 4.30 2.14 11.79
C HIS A 12 3.74 3.55 11.64
N TYR A 13 3.47 4.19 12.78
CA TYR A 13 2.88 5.52 12.84
C TYR A 13 3.34 6.29 14.07
N ASN A 14 3.27 7.62 14.01
CA ASN A 14 3.75 8.46 15.11
C ASN A 14 2.70 8.66 16.21
N ASN A 15 1.42 8.77 15.84
CA ASN A 15 0.31 8.98 16.76
C ASN A 15 -1.00 8.40 16.19
N ASP A 16 -2.01 8.27 17.05
CA ASP A 16 -3.27 7.60 16.70
C ASP A 16 -4.11 8.41 15.70
N GLU A 17 -3.93 9.74 15.66
CA GLU A 17 -4.61 10.62 14.69
C GLU A 17 -4.19 10.30 13.25
N ILE A 18 -2.88 10.14 13.00
CA ILE A 18 -2.34 9.75 11.67
C ILE A 18 -2.89 8.38 11.28
N PHE A 19 -2.90 7.44 12.22
CA PHE A 19 -3.38 6.09 11.95
C PHE A 19 -4.89 6.06 11.64
N ASN A 20 -5.70 6.79 12.41
CA ASN A 20 -7.15 6.90 12.16
C ASN A 20 -7.46 7.62 10.84
N CYS A 21 -6.70 8.67 10.52
CA CYS A 21 -6.82 9.38 9.24
C CYS A 21 -6.46 8.47 8.06
N PHE A 22 -5.40 7.67 8.19
CA PHE A 22 -5.03 6.66 7.21
C PHE A 22 -6.16 5.66 7.00
N LEU A 23 -6.65 5.02 8.07
CA LEU A 23 -7.76 4.07 7.99
C LEU A 23 -8.98 4.69 7.32
N LYS A 24 -9.34 5.94 7.66
CA LYS A 24 -10.46 6.65 7.03
C LYS A 24 -10.28 6.82 5.52
N ASN A 25 -9.07 7.13 5.07
CA ASN A 25 -8.77 7.40 3.66
C ASN A 25 -8.69 6.12 2.79
N ILE A 26 -8.36 4.98 3.41
CA ILE A 26 -8.28 3.69 2.72
C ILE A 26 -9.51 2.79 2.96
N THR A 27 -10.44 3.21 3.84
CA THR A 27 -11.68 2.46 4.05
C THR A 27 -12.50 2.58 2.76
N PRO A 28 -12.76 1.47 2.07
CA PRO A 28 -13.33 1.54 0.74
C PRO A 28 -14.76 2.06 0.76
N PHE A 29 -15.13 2.81 -0.26
CA PHE A 29 -16.55 3.11 -0.52
C PHE A 29 -17.31 1.86 -1.01
N SER A 30 -16.59 0.89 -1.59
CA SER A 30 -17.12 -0.23 -2.37
C SER A 30 -17.44 -1.51 -1.58
N PHE A 31 -17.04 -1.63 -0.30
CA PHE A 31 -17.46 -2.78 0.55
C PHE A 31 -18.87 -2.61 1.14
N GLY A 32 -19.58 -1.56 0.72
CA GLY A 32 -20.89 -1.19 1.26
C GLY A 32 -20.80 -0.78 2.73
N ASN A 33 -21.94 -0.38 3.30
CA ASN A 33 -22.09 0.01 4.70
C ASN A 33 -21.74 -1.10 5.73
N TRP A 34 -21.09 -2.19 5.33
CA TRP A 34 -20.73 -3.31 6.20
C TRP A 34 -19.72 -2.91 7.27
N PHE A 35 -18.81 -1.99 6.96
CA PHE A 35 -17.92 -1.37 7.95
C PHE A 35 -18.41 0.04 8.27
N ARG A 36 -19.28 0.16 9.28
CA ARG A 36 -19.69 1.46 9.84
C ARG A 36 -18.53 2.25 10.47
N LYS A 37 -17.38 1.60 10.71
CA LYS A 37 -16.18 2.21 11.28
C LYS A 37 -14.92 1.71 10.57
N PRO A 38 -13.96 2.60 10.25
CA PRO A 38 -12.64 2.20 9.75
C PRO A 38 -11.99 1.17 10.69
N ASN A 39 -11.51 0.06 10.14
CA ASN A 39 -10.85 -0.99 10.91
C ASN A 39 -9.61 -1.53 10.17
N LEU A 40 -8.72 -2.18 10.91
CA LEU A 40 -7.51 -2.80 10.36
C LEU A 40 -7.81 -3.87 9.30
N PHE A 41 -8.97 -4.52 9.39
CA PHE A 41 -9.39 -5.55 8.44
C PHE A 41 -9.57 -5.01 7.01
N CYS A 42 -9.83 -3.71 6.85
CA CYS A 42 -9.88 -3.07 5.53
C CYS A 42 -8.54 -3.19 4.78
N ILE A 43 -7.41 -3.20 5.50
CA ILE A 43 -6.08 -3.34 4.90
C ILE A 43 -5.89 -4.75 4.34
N ASP A 44 -6.26 -5.76 5.12
CA ASP A 44 -6.18 -7.15 4.68
C ASP A 44 -7.13 -7.42 3.50
N LYS A 45 -8.33 -6.83 3.53
CA LYS A 45 -9.28 -6.93 2.41
C LYS A 45 -8.78 -6.24 1.16
N LEU A 46 -8.13 -5.09 1.29
CA LEU A 46 -7.52 -4.40 0.16
C LEU A 46 -6.39 -5.25 -0.43
N TYR A 47 -5.52 -5.82 0.41
CA TYR A 47 -4.45 -6.71 -0.02
C TYR A 47 -5.01 -7.94 -0.78
N GLU A 48 -5.98 -8.65 -0.21
CA GLU A 48 -6.66 -9.79 -0.86
C GLU A 48 -7.33 -9.36 -2.16
N ARG A 49 -7.87 -8.14 -2.22
CA ARG A 49 -8.47 -7.61 -3.44
C ARG A 49 -7.43 -7.41 -4.53
N VAL A 50 -6.26 -6.86 -4.20
CA VAL A 50 -5.14 -6.72 -5.15
C VAL A 50 -4.70 -8.08 -5.68
N GLN A 51 -4.56 -9.08 -4.80
CA GLN A 51 -4.24 -10.45 -5.22
C GLN A 51 -5.25 -10.99 -6.24
N LYS A 52 -6.55 -10.82 -5.97
CA LYS A 52 -7.62 -11.26 -6.87
C LYS A 52 -7.59 -10.53 -8.22
N VAL A 53 -7.35 -9.22 -8.24
CA VAL A 53 -7.25 -8.45 -9.50
C VAL A 53 -6.05 -8.92 -10.33
N LEU A 54 -4.95 -9.29 -9.69
CA LEU A 54 -3.78 -9.87 -10.34
C LEU A 54 -3.95 -11.34 -10.74
N GLY A 55 -5.03 -12.00 -10.31
CA GLY A 55 -5.20 -13.44 -10.49
C GLY A 55 -4.17 -14.28 -9.72
N ILE A 56 -3.61 -13.74 -8.65
CA ILE A 56 -2.64 -14.43 -7.78
C ILE A 56 -3.39 -15.03 -6.59
N ASP A 57 -3.28 -16.35 -6.43
CA ASP A 57 -3.78 -17.07 -5.26
C ASP A 57 -2.59 -17.69 -4.51
N SER A 58 -1.96 -16.88 -3.66
CA SER A 58 -0.83 -17.29 -2.85
C SER A 58 -0.95 -16.73 -1.43
N GLU A 59 -0.63 -17.54 -0.43
CA GLU A 59 -0.43 -17.03 0.92
C GLU A 59 0.85 -16.19 0.97
N SER A 60 0.79 -15.05 1.64
CA SER A 60 1.98 -14.24 1.84
C SER A 60 2.81 -14.84 2.98
N SER A 61 4.05 -15.18 2.65
CA SER A 61 5.12 -15.61 3.55
C SER A 61 5.71 -14.46 4.37
N THR A 62 5.51 -13.20 3.98
CA THR A 62 6.13 -12.04 4.62
C THR A 62 5.18 -10.85 4.74
N LYS A 63 5.03 -10.29 5.95
CA LYS A 63 4.27 -9.06 6.14
C LYS A 63 4.96 -7.85 5.50
N ILE A 64 4.18 -7.01 4.85
CA ILE A 64 4.66 -5.76 4.25
C ILE A 64 4.77 -4.68 5.31
N THR A 65 5.89 -3.98 5.35
CA THR A 65 6.05 -2.84 6.25
C THR A 65 5.45 -1.59 5.61
N ILE A 66 4.58 -0.89 6.34
CA ILE A 66 3.98 0.39 5.94
C ILE A 66 4.41 1.45 6.95
N LYS A 67 4.97 2.57 6.49
CA LYS A 67 5.32 3.73 7.32
C LYS A 67 4.41 4.91 6.98
N LEU A 68 3.66 5.38 7.97
CA LEU A 68 2.72 6.48 7.84
C LEU A 68 3.35 7.81 8.24
N PHE A 69 3.23 8.81 7.36
CA PHE A 69 3.68 10.18 7.59
C PHE A 69 2.51 11.14 7.56
N ALA A 70 2.47 12.06 8.53
CA ALA A 70 1.43 13.08 8.62
C ALA A 70 1.38 14.03 7.42
N ASN A 71 2.52 14.23 6.75
CA ASN A 71 2.64 15.12 5.61
C ASN A 71 3.81 14.70 4.71
N ARG A 72 3.78 15.21 3.49
CA ARG A 72 4.81 14.99 2.47
C ARG A 72 6.21 15.41 2.92
N LYS A 73 6.36 16.48 3.71
CA LYS A 73 7.66 16.95 4.19
C LYS A 73 8.34 15.90 5.07
N ASN A 74 7.61 15.26 5.97
CA ASN A 74 8.15 14.21 6.85
C ASN A 74 8.57 12.97 6.05
N PHE A 75 7.76 12.57 5.06
CA PHE A 75 8.12 11.50 4.13
C PHE A 75 9.42 11.82 3.37
N VAL A 76 9.49 12.99 2.73
CA VAL A 76 10.67 13.42 1.96
C VAL A 76 11.92 13.51 2.86
N ASN A 77 11.78 14.00 4.08
CA ASN A 77 12.88 14.07 5.05
C ASN A 77 13.41 12.68 5.43
N GLU A 78 12.52 11.73 5.71
CA GLU A 78 12.92 10.35 6.00
C GLU A 78 13.59 9.69 4.80
N TYR A 79 13.05 9.88 3.59
CA TYR A 79 13.65 9.37 2.37
C TYR A 79 15.06 9.96 2.14
N ASN A 80 15.20 11.28 2.27
CA ASN A 80 16.49 11.96 2.12
C ASN A 80 17.49 11.56 3.22
N ARG A 81 17.02 11.17 4.40
CA ARG A 81 17.88 10.65 5.48
C ARG A 81 18.47 9.29 5.10
N LEU A 82 17.72 8.44 4.40
CA LEU A 82 18.15 7.10 3.99
C LEU A 82 19.03 7.12 2.73
N TYR A 83 18.74 8.01 1.78
CA TYR A 83 19.37 8.01 0.45
C TYR A 83 20.19 9.26 0.11
N GLY A 84 20.26 10.23 1.04
CA GLY A 84 20.80 11.55 0.76
C GLY A 84 19.78 12.46 0.07
N LYS A 85 20.08 13.77 0.02
CA LYS A 85 19.22 14.74 -0.66
C LYS A 85 19.13 14.44 -2.15
N THR A 86 17.92 14.35 -2.67
CA THR A 86 17.66 14.21 -4.11
C THR A 86 16.92 15.41 -4.68
N ASN A 87 17.26 15.79 -5.92
CA ASN A 87 16.49 16.76 -6.70
C ASN A 87 15.23 16.14 -7.33
N LYS A 88 15.02 14.83 -7.18
CA LYS A 88 13.87 14.13 -7.74
C LYS A 88 12.61 14.45 -6.95
N LYS A 89 11.53 14.77 -7.67
CA LYS A 89 10.20 14.88 -7.09
C LYS A 89 9.72 13.49 -6.68
N LEU A 90 9.68 13.21 -5.38
CA LEU A 90 9.17 11.95 -4.87
C LEU A 90 7.66 11.80 -5.17
N PRO A 91 7.14 10.58 -5.40
CA PRO A 91 5.71 10.35 -5.55
C PRO A 91 4.93 10.63 -4.23
N ARG A 92 3.62 10.43 -4.22
CA ARG A 92 2.76 10.72 -3.04
C ARG A 92 2.78 9.57 -2.03
N SER A 93 2.87 8.34 -2.54
CA SER A 93 3.23 7.11 -1.86
C SER A 93 4.42 6.48 -2.61
N LEU A 94 5.15 5.58 -1.96
CA LEU A 94 6.25 4.87 -2.61
C LEU A 94 6.50 3.52 -1.94
N TYR A 95 6.48 2.45 -2.71
CA TYR A 95 7.14 1.20 -2.33
C TYR A 95 8.64 1.28 -2.59
N ASP A 96 9.40 1.15 -1.51
CA ASP A 96 10.85 1.08 -1.54
C ASP A 96 11.31 -0.37 -1.67
N PHE A 97 11.91 -0.70 -2.81
CA PHE A 97 12.36 -2.06 -3.12
C PHE A 97 13.51 -2.56 -2.24
N TYR A 98 14.37 -1.65 -1.76
CA TYR A 98 15.55 -2.01 -0.99
C TYR A 98 15.15 -2.34 0.45
N TYR A 99 14.37 -1.47 1.08
CA TYR A 99 13.89 -1.67 2.44
C TYR A 99 12.62 -2.51 2.55
N LYS A 100 11.93 -2.78 1.42
CA LYS A 100 10.62 -3.47 1.36
C LYS A 100 9.56 -2.74 2.20
N VAL A 101 9.55 -1.41 2.12
CA VAL A 101 8.67 -0.54 2.91
C VAL A 101 7.79 0.28 1.98
N ILE A 102 6.49 0.34 2.26
CA ILE A 102 5.58 1.32 1.66
C ILE A 102 5.60 2.59 2.52
N TYR A 103 6.04 3.69 1.94
CA TYR A 103 5.96 5.02 2.54
C TYR A 103 4.67 5.71 2.11
N VAL A 104 3.88 6.16 3.08
CA VAL A 104 2.56 6.77 2.83
C VAL A 104 2.47 8.16 3.44
N ASN A 105 2.15 9.16 2.61
CA ASN A 105 1.66 10.45 3.11
C ASN A 105 0.14 10.36 3.36
N VAL A 106 -0.25 10.35 4.63
CA VAL A 106 -1.64 10.11 5.03
C VAL A 106 -2.61 11.19 4.53
N LYS A 107 -2.16 12.44 4.33
CA LYS A 107 -3.03 13.53 3.85
C LYS A 107 -3.51 13.38 2.40
N ASP A 108 -2.86 12.54 1.61
CA ASP A 108 -3.05 12.47 0.15
C ASP A 108 -3.07 11.01 -0.33
N ILE A 109 -3.33 10.07 0.59
CA ILE A 109 -3.47 8.65 0.25
C ILE A 109 -4.92 8.35 -0.12
N SER A 110 -5.10 7.50 -1.12
CA SER A 110 -6.38 6.87 -1.45
C SER A 110 -6.27 5.35 -1.35
N GLU A 111 -7.41 4.68 -1.32
CA GLU A 111 -7.49 3.21 -1.45
C GLU A 111 -6.74 2.71 -2.70
N GLY A 112 -6.99 3.33 -3.86
CA GLY A 112 -6.34 3.00 -5.13
C GLY A 112 -4.83 3.13 -5.09
N MET A 113 -4.31 4.21 -4.48
CA MET A 113 -2.86 4.39 -4.31
C MET A 113 -2.25 3.31 -3.42
N LEU A 114 -2.90 2.94 -2.32
CA LEU A 114 -2.39 1.84 -1.49
C LEU A 114 -2.46 0.49 -2.23
N ALA A 115 -3.49 0.26 -3.04
CA ALA A 115 -3.60 -0.91 -3.91
C ALA A 115 -2.46 -0.98 -4.94
N HIS A 116 -2.13 0.16 -5.56
CA HIS A 116 -0.97 0.31 -6.44
C HIS A 116 0.30 -0.12 -5.71
N GLU A 117 0.56 0.44 -4.53
CA GLU A 117 1.78 0.10 -3.78
C GLU A 117 1.81 -1.34 -3.27
N PHE A 118 0.68 -1.96 -2.96
CA PHE A 118 0.60 -3.39 -2.61
C PHE A 118 0.94 -4.31 -3.78
N THR A 119 0.73 -3.87 -5.01
CA THR A 119 1.05 -4.66 -6.20
C THR A 119 2.53 -5.02 -6.24
N HIS A 120 3.42 -4.08 -5.90
CA HIS A 120 4.87 -4.29 -5.98
C HIS A 120 5.38 -5.45 -5.08
N PRO A 121 5.09 -5.51 -3.77
CA PRO A 121 5.49 -6.62 -2.92
C PRO A 121 4.77 -7.93 -3.26
N ILE A 122 3.45 -7.91 -3.55
CA ILE A 122 2.69 -9.12 -3.93
C ILE A 122 3.33 -9.79 -5.15
N PHE A 123 3.55 -9.00 -6.20
CA PHE A 123 4.09 -9.52 -7.44
C PHE A 123 5.54 -10.00 -7.27
N ARG A 124 6.36 -9.29 -6.48
CA ARG A 124 7.73 -9.72 -6.18
C ARG A 124 7.78 -11.03 -5.39
N GLU A 125 6.81 -11.25 -4.51
CA GLU A 125 6.73 -12.49 -3.75
C GLU A 125 6.33 -13.66 -4.65
N TYR A 126 5.39 -13.42 -5.56
CA TYR A 126 4.90 -14.42 -6.50
C TYR A 126 5.94 -14.80 -7.58
N PHE A 127 6.70 -13.83 -8.09
CA PHE A 127 7.73 -14.06 -9.11
C PHE A 127 9.12 -14.20 -8.51
N ARG A 128 9.84 -15.28 -8.85
CA ARG A 128 11.23 -15.52 -8.42
C ARG A 128 12.19 -14.37 -8.77
N GLN A 129 11.90 -13.62 -9.83
CA GLN A 129 12.65 -12.43 -10.24
C GLN A 129 11.69 -11.24 -10.30
N ALA A 130 12.16 -10.08 -9.82
CA ALA A 130 11.36 -8.87 -9.92
C ALA A 130 11.14 -8.50 -11.40
N PRO A 131 9.91 -8.13 -11.81
CA PRO A 131 9.67 -7.70 -13.17
C PRO A 131 10.45 -6.41 -13.48
N PRO A 132 10.72 -6.13 -14.77
CA PRO A 132 11.22 -4.83 -15.18
C PRO A 132 10.34 -3.71 -14.64
N ARG A 133 10.95 -2.60 -14.22
CA ARG A 133 10.25 -1.49 -13.55
C ARG A 133 9.00 -1.04 -14.30
N VAL A 134 9.09 -0.86 -15.61
CA VAL A 134 7.95 -0.40 -16.44
C VAL A 134 6.77 -1.38 -16.35
N LEU A 135 7.05 -2.69 -16.41
CA LEU A 135 6.01 -3.72 -16.28
C LEU A 135 5.38 -3.70 -14.88
N ALA A 136 6.18 -3.52 -13.83
CA ALA A 136 5.68 -3.40 -12.46
C ALA A 136 4.69 -2.25 -12.30
N GLU A 137 5.01 -1.08 -12.87
CA GLU A 137 4.12 0.10 -12.84
C GLU A 137 2.85 -0.10 -13.68
N ILE A 138 2.94 -0.76 -14.84
CA ILE A 138 1.77 -1.09 -15.66
C ILE A 138 0.80 -1.97 -14.87
N LEU A 139 1.31 -2.99 -14.19
CA LEU A 139 0.49 -3.89 -13.37
C LEU A 139 -0.12 -3.18 -12.17
N ALA A 140 0.65 -2.32 -11.50
CA ALA A 140 0.15 -1.55 -10.37
C ALA A 140 -0.94 -0.54 -10.80
N THR A 141 -0.75 0.11 -11.95
CA THR A 141 -1.76 0.99 -12.57
C THR A 141 -3.01 0.20 -12.98
N TYR A 142 -2.83 -1.00 -13.52
CA TYR A 142 -3.94 -1.90 -13.86
C TYR A 142 -4.75 -2.27 -12.62
N VAL A 143 -4.08 -2.65 -11.52
CA VAL A 143 -4.73 -2.95 -10.24
C VAL A 143 -5.49 -1.75 -9.71
N GLU A 144 -4.89 -0.56 -9.70
CA GLU A 144 -5.55 0.67 -9.26
C GLU A 144 -6.83 0.94 -10.07
N SER A 145 -6.76 0.74 -11.39
CA SER A 145 -7.87 1.05 -12.31
C SER A 145 -9.01 0.04 -12.23
N HIS A 146 -8.72 -1.23 -11.92
CA HIS A 146 -9.71 -2.32 -11.86
C HIS A 146 -10.04 -2.71 -10.42
N LEU A 147 -9.68 -1.88 -9.44
CA LEU A 147 -9.84 -2.18 -8.02
C LEU A 147 -11.29 -2.48 -7.64
N HIS A 148 -12.27 -1.90 -8.35
CA HIS A 148 -13.70 -2.06 -8.06
C HIS A 148 -14.46 -2.91 -9.09
N ASP A 149 -13.77 -3.42 -10.10
CA ASP A 149 -14.41 -4.19 -11.16
C ASP A 149 -14.92 -5.55 -10.68
N LYS A 150 -15.98 -6.04 -11.30
CA LYS A 150 -16.40 -7.43 -11.09
C LYS A 150 -15.33 -8.34 -11.69
N ILE A 151 -14.67 -9.13 -10.85
CA ILE A 151 -13.69 -10.11 -11.30
C ILE A 151 -14.46 -11.25 -11.97
N LYS A 152 -14.26 -11.40 -13.28
CA LYS A 152 -14.79 -12.55 -14.02
C LYS A 152 -13.98 -13.79 -13.63
N LYS A 153 -14.68 -14.86 -13.22
CA LYS A 153 -14.04 -16.18 -13.12
C LYS A 153 -13.86 -16.69 -14.54
N TYR A 154 -12.61 -17.01 -14.89
CA TYR A 154 -12.27 -17.74 -16.12
C TYR A 154 -12.27 -19.23 -15.84
#